data_AF-A0AAW0BWI7-F1
#
_entry.id   AF-A0AAW0BWI7-F1
#
_cell.length_a   1.000
_cell.length_b   1.000
_cell.length_c   1.000
_cell.angle_alpha   90.00
_cell.angle_beta   90.00
_cell.angle_gamma   90.00
#
_symmetry.space_group_name_H-M   'P 1'
#
loop_
_entity.id
_entity.type
_entity.pdbx_description
1 polymer ?
#
loop_
_entity_poly.entity_id
_entity_poly.type
_entity_poly.pdbx_seq_one_letter_code
_entity_poly.pdbx_strand_id
1 'polypeptide(L)'
;MSTAQRSPSLVHESEELEHTDPRRVAKRVRRLWANEKYQGKIAYSTPLDDIRDKIIDLTPNFTPERYRFVDADAFIHERQLTIYESLSLPTHNSMSHTAISYVWYGLVEEPSKLEKDGSFRVSCGSNTDGTPREDGGPISLKILEYICQYTIKTSSVLVWLDRLCILQTSKQDKSWQISQMYDTYESSEQCIVLPGGLQRLASVSEETSWIDRAWTYQEALATWDYAIVFTKDKYSPDGSPARWVVEGECYRYHLLDLFVEASGLLSHPERQFRVLGRNAAALDLLGTIIEYKTLNEVAPEEERINRDVIDQLVMQGVAVRTALRPVDMVFSILGLLGIQRILSRGFGEKERFRATLALAEAVFLPADDEDESLVPSRYLDVPLWESIQITNSDGAGVNLSPVKLPTLQELSRLLDYEATEVQLSSHPGSVMRRKPLPDWTFAYNPSVDNVVDRTVAIAHDIPDSDFIRAYSEVQRDRVLVYHQEEGWIELCRRLEDTRYVGNDIVLGWSLKLDGHPYIRFFKFVIPHILHVQK
;
A
#
# COMPACT_ATOMS: atom_id res chain seq x y z
N MET A 1 -50.49 23.45 35.49
CA MET A 1 -49.83 24.03 34.30
C MET A 1 -48.69 23.09 33.92
N SER A 2 -48.92 22.33 32.86
CA SER A 2 -48.09 21.22 32.37
C SER A 2 -47.56 21.65 31.00
N THR A 3 -46.25 21.72 30.83
CA THR A 3 -45.60 21.97 29.54
C THR A 3 -44.94 20.68 29.07
N ALA A 4 -45.62 20.00 28.16
CA ALA A 4 -45.09 18.91 27.36
C ALA A 4 -44.15 19.49 26.29
N GLN A 5 -42.88 19.07 26.29
CA GLN A 5 -41.97 19.28 25.17
C GLN A 5 -42.14 18.14 24.16
N ARG A 6 -42.41 18.52 22.91
CA ARG A 6 -42.63 17.64 21.77
C ARG A 6 -41.31 17.00 21.33
N SER A 7 -41.35 15.69 21.14
CA SER A 7 -40.39 14.89 20.39
C SER A 7 -40.29 15.38 18.94
N PRO A 8 -39.10 15.41 18.30
CA PRO A 8 -39.01 15.58 16.86
C PRO A 8 -39.25 14.22 16.19
N SER A 9 -40.47 14.05 15.69
CA SER A 9 -40.86 12.96 14.80
C SER A 9 -40.47 13.27 13.35
N LEU A 10 -39.78 12.32 12.72
CA LEU A 10 -40.00 11.87 11.34
C LEU A 10 -40.07 12.96 10.26
N VAL A 11 -38.89 13.34 9.75
CA VAL A 11 -38.71 13.82 8.37
C VAL A 11 -37.43 13.18 7.82
N HIS A 12 -37.49 11.89 7.49
CA HIS A 12 -36.43 11.23 6.70
C HIS A 12 -36.95 10.16 5.71
N GLU A 13 -38.28 10.05 5.53
CA GLU A 13 -38.88 8.93 4.79
C GLU A 13 -39.21 9.23 3.32
N SER A 14 -38.48 10.13 2.65
CA SER A 14 -38.76 10.46 1.24
C SER A 14 -37.57 10.50 0.28
N GLU A 15 -36.34 10.17 0.71
CA GLU A 15 -35.19 9.98 -0.21
C GLU A 15 -34.73 8.52 -0.36
N GLU A 16 -35.22 7.58 0.45
CA GLU A 16 -34.80 6.16 0.42
C GLU A 16 -35.40 5.32 -0.72
N LEU A 17 -36.26 5.87 -1.58
CA LEU A 17 -36.98 5.11 -2.61
C LEU A 17 -36.47 5.29 -4.05
N GLU A 18 -35.42 6.09 -4.30
CA GLU A 18 -34.84 6.25 -5.64
C GLU A 18 -33.69 5.26 -5.97
N HIS A 19 -33.27 4.40 -5.03
CA HIS A 19 -32.12 3.50 -5.20
C HIS A 19 -32.40 2.17 -5.94
N THR A 20 -33.62 1.90 -6.42
CA THR A 20 -33.98 0.53 -6.86
C THR A 20 -33.87 0.24 -8.36
N ASP A 21 -33.63 1.22 -9.23
CA ASP A 21 -33.43 0.97 -10.68
C ASP A 21 -31.98 1.29 -11.11
N PRO A 22 -31.12 0.26 -11.23
CA PRO A 22 -29.77 0.39 -11.76
C PRO A 22 -29.61 1.23 -13.01
N ARG A 23 -30.58 1.20 -13.93
CA ARG A 23 -30.50 1.93 -15.19
C ARG A 23 -30.71 3.43 -15.01
N ARG A 24 -31.51 3.82 -14.02
CA ARG A 24 -31.66 5.23 -13.64
C ARG A 24 -30.40 5.75 -12.98
N VAL A 25 -29.77 4.93 -12.12
CA VAL A 25 -28.46 5.22 -11.52
C VAL A 25 -27.41 5.38 -12.62
N ALA A 26 -27.29 4.43 -13.55
CA ALA A 26 -26.37 4.50 -14.68
C ALA A 26 -26.57 5.77 -15.51
N LYS A 27 -27.82 6.08 -15.89
CA LYS A 27 -28.15 7.29 -16.65
C LYS A 27 -27.80 8.58 -15.89
N ARG A 28 -28.00 8.59 -14.57
CA ARG A 28 -27.62 9.72 -13.70
C ARG A 28 -26.11 9.86 -13.62
N VAL A 29 -25.39 8.77 -13.36
CA VAL A 29 -23.92 8.76 -13.30
C VAL A 29 -23.33 9.21 -14.64
N ARG A 30 -23.78 8.67 -15.77
CA ARG A 30 -23.35 9.11 -17.12
C ARG A 30 -23.57 10.61 -17.35
N ARG A 31 -24.69 11.17 -16.88
CA ARG A 31 -24.97 12.62 -16.97
C ARG A 31 -24.08 13.46 -16.06
N LEU A 32 -23.88 13.02 -14.82
CA LEU A 32 -23.00 13.71 -13.88
C LEU A 32 -21.54 13.65 -14.32
N TRP A 33 -21.12 12.53 -14.90
CA TRP A 33 -19.79 12.32 -15.47
C TRP A 33 -19.48 13.33 -16.58
N ALA A 34 -20.46 13.57 -17.46
CA ALA A 34 -20.36 14.54 -18.55
C ALA A 34 -20.42 16.02 -18.11
N ASN A 35 -20.65 16.31 -16.82
CA ASN A 35 -20.71 17.68 -16.32
C ASN A 35 -19.31 18.32 -16.27
N GLU A 36 -19.25 19.65 -16.32
CA GLU A 36 -18.03 20.46 -16.30
C GLU A 36 -17.11 20.18 -15.10
N LYS A 37 -17.67 19.71 -13.97
CA LYS A 37 -16.89 19.35 -12.77
C LYS A 37 -15.94 18.17 -13.00
N TYR A 38 -16.40 17.14 -13.72
CA TYR A 38 -15.64 15.91 -13.96
C TYR A 38 -15.05 15.87 -15.37
N GLN A 39 -15.55 16.68 -16.30
CA GLN A 39 -15.13 16.75 -17.71
C GLN A 39 -14.99 15.36 -18.34
N GLY A 40 -15.88 14.46 -17.92
CA GLY A 40 -15.76 13.06 -18.24
C GLY A 40 -16.17 12.78 -19.67
N LYS A 41 -15.37 11.97 -20.38
CA LYS A 41 -15.67 11.54 -21.75
C LYS A 41 -15.43 10.04 -21.93
N ILE A 42 -16.08 9.47 -22.94
CA ILE A 42 -15.81 8.10 -23.38
C ILE A 42 -14.44 8.10 -24.06
N ALA A 43 -13.49 7.35 -23.49
CA ALA A 43 -12.17 7.15 -24.08
C ALA A 43 -12.19 5.97 -25.07
N TYR A 44 -12.85 4.89 -24.67
CA TYR A 44 -12.92 3.64 -25.44
C TYR A 44 -14.31 3.03 -25.34
N SER A 45 -14.84 2.51 -26.45
CA SER A 45 -16.09 1.73 -26.45
C SER A 45 -16.04 0.71 -27.58
N THR A 46 -16.26 -0.56 -27.29
CA THR A 46 -16.25 -1.64 -28.29
C THR A 46 -17.16 -2.79 -27.85
N PRO A 47 -17.93 -3.44 -28.75
CA PRO A 47 -18.70 -4.63 -28.43
C PRO A 47 -17.85 -5.76 -27.83
N LEU A 48 -18.40 -6.53 -26.87
CA LEU A 48 -17.65 -7.62 -26.23
C LEU A 48 -17.23 -8.73 -27.21
N ASP A 49 -18.05 -8.98 -28.23
CA ASP A 49 -17.73 -9.97 -29.27
C ASP A 49 -16.54 -9.53 -30.13
N ASP A 50 -16.29 -8.21 -30.23
CA ASP A 50 -15.19 -7.65 -31.00
C ASP A 50 -13.86 -7.66 -30.25
N ILE A 51 -13.85 -7.84 -28.93
CA ILE A 51 -12.61 -7.96 -28.13
C ILE A 51 -12.27 -9.41 -27.79
N ARG A 52 -13.22 -10.33 -27.96
CA ARG A 52 -13.06 -11.75 -27.64
C ARG A 52 -11.86 -12.36 -28.38
N ASP A 53 -10.99 -13.00 -27.62
CA ASP A 53 -9.75 -13.65 -28.04
C ASP A 53 -8.77 -12.71 -28.76
N LYS A 54 -8.86 -11.40 -28.47
CA LYS A 54 -7.96 -10.37 -29.02
C LYS A 54 -7.07 -9.74 -27.95
N ILE A 55 -5.99 -9.11 -28.42
CA ILE A 55 -5.21 -8.16 -27.66
C ILE A 55 -5.72 -6.76 -28.03
N ILE A 56 -6.25 -6.03 -27.06
CA ILE A 56 -6.70 -4.65 -27.27
C ILE A 56 -5.57 -3.68 -26.93
N ASP A 57 -5.36 -2.68 -27.78
CA ASP A 57 -4.45 -1.55 -27.51
C ASP A 57 -5.28 -0.31 -27.20
N LEU A 58 -5.17 0.17 -25.95
CA LEU A 58 -5.90 1.33 -25.46
C LEU A 58 -5.12 2.65 -25.69
N THR A 59 -3.86 2.56 -26.16
CA THR A 59 -2.98 3.72 -26.37
C THR A 59 -3.57 4.79 -27.31
N PRO A 60 -4.22 4.44 -28.44
CA PRO A 60 -4.78 5.46 -29.34
C PRO A 60 -5.95 6.24 -28.73
N ASN A 61 -6.55 5.71 -27.66
CA ASN A 61 -7.81 6.17 -27.09
C ASN A 61 -7.64 6.94 -25.79
N PHE A 62 -6.58 6.67 -25.03
CA PHE A 62 -6.39 7.21 -23.70
C PHE A 62 -5.54 8.47 -23.69
N THR A 63 -5.98 9.47 -22.92
CA THR A 63 -5.16 10.63 -22.58
C THR A 63 -4.35 10.31 -21.32
N PRO A 64 -3.01 10.43 -21.29
CA PRO A 64 -2.22 10.19 -20.08
C PRO A 64 -2.66 11.04 -18.88
N GLU A 65 -2.39 10.55 -17.67
CA GLU A 65 -2.65 11.24 -16.40
C GLU A 65 -4.14 11.54 -16.19
N ARG A 66 -4.98 10.52 -16.40
CA ARG A 66 -6.43 10.59 -16.22
C ARG A 66 -6.92 9.44 -15.38
N TYR A 67 -7.92 9.72 -14.56
CA TYR A 67 -8.73 8.68 -13.94
C TYR A 67 -9.58 8.01 -15.00
N ARG A 68 -9.70 6.68 -14.93
CA ARG A 68 -10.48 5.91 -15.89
C ARG A 68 -11.29 4.84 -15.19
N PHE A 69 -12.47 4.57 -15.72
CA PHE A 69 -13.41 3.62 -15.13
C PHE A 69 -14.18 2.88 -16.22
N VAL A 70 -14.37 1.58 -16.02
CA VAL A 70 -15.24 0.74 -16.85
C VAL A 70 -16.70 1.01 -16.45
N ASP A 71 -17.58 1.15 -17.45
CA ASP A 71 -19.03 1.24 -17.24
C ASP A 71 -19.63 -0.16 -17.12
N ALA A 72 -19.97 -0.54 -15.88
CA ALA A 72 -20.55 -1.84 -15.58
C ALA A 72 -21.93 -2.04 -16.24
N ASP A 73 -22.76 -0.99 -16.30
CA ASP A 73 -24.10 -1.06 -16.90
C ASP A 73 -24.01 -1.31 -18.41
N ALA A 74 -23.09 -0.62 -19.10
CA ALA A 74 -22.82 -0.86 -20.51
C ALA A 74 -22.27 -2.28 -20.75
N PHE A 75 -21.38 -2.77 -19.86
CA PHE A 75 -20.84 -4.12 -19.94
C PHE A 75 -21.93 -5.19 -19.85
N ILE A 76 -22.84 -5.07 -18.87
CA ILE A 76 -23.88 -6.07 -18.62
C ILE A 76 -25.05 -5.97 -19.61
N HIS A 77 -25.55 -4.77 -19.87
CA HIS A 77 -26.81 -4.59 -20.59
C HIS A 77 -26.63 -4.24 -22.07
N GLU A 78 -25.57 -3.52 -22.40
CA GLU A 78 -25.28 -3.12 -23.79
C GLU A 78 -24.27 -4.07 -24.47
N ARG A 79 -23.67 -5.00 -23.70
CA ARG A 79 -22.60 -5.90 -24.15
C ARG A 79 -21.45 -5.13 -24.81
N GLN A 80 -21.04 -4.03 -24.17
CA GLN A 80 -19.91 -3.22 -24.61
C GLN A 80 -18.89 -3.03 -23.49
N LEU A 81 -17.61 -3.10 -23.84
CA LEU A 81 -16.55 -2.58 -22.99
C LEU A 81 -16.44 -1.08 -23.23
N THR A 82 -17.08 -0.29 -22.38
CA THR A 82 -17.01 1.18 -22.39
C THR A 82 -16.15 1.66 -21.23
N ILE A 83 -15.17 2.53 -21.52
CA ILE A 83 -14.26 3.11 -20.54
C ILE A 83 -14.36 4.63 -20.62
N TYR A 84 -14.64 5.25 -19.49
CA TYR A 84 -14.63 6.68 -19.32
C TYR A 84 -13.26 7.16 -18.84
N GLU A 85 -12.88 8.39 -19.21
CA GLU A 85 -11.76 9.10 -18.61
C GLU A 85 -12.20 10.45 -18.00
N SER A 86 -11.52 10.88 -16.95
CA SER A 86 -11.77 12.14 -16.22
C SER A 86 -10.49 12.70 -15.60
N LEU A 87 -10.53 14.00 -15.29
CA LEU A 87 -9.47 14.72 -14.56
C LEU A 87 -9.56 14.56 -13.04
N SER A 88 -10.71 14.15 -12.51
CA SER A 88 -10.97 14.10 -11.07
C SER A 88 -11.58 12.78 -10.64
N LEU A 89 -11.28 12.36 -9.40
CA LEU A 89 -11.90 11.20 -8.80
C LEU A 89 -13.39 11.46 -8.54
N PRO A 90 -14.25 10.44 -8.70
CA PRO A 90 -15.62 10.51 -8.28
C PRO A 90 -15.70 10.38 -6.74
N THR A 91 -15.78 11.52 -6.05
CA THR A 91 -15.74 11.58 -4.57
C THR A 91 -17.06 12.03 -3.92
N HIS A 92 -18.17 12.07 -4.67
CA HIS A 92 -19.45 12.59 -4.16
C HIS A 92 -20.43 11.44 -3.97
N ASN A 93 -21.29 11.47 -2.94
CA ASN A 93 -22.29 10.43 -2.60
C ASN A 93 -23.25 10.00 -3.75
N SER A 94 -23.18 10.64 -4.92
CA SER A 94 -23.95 10.29 -6.12
C SER A 94 -23.11 9.67 -7.25
N MET A 95 -21.80 9.58 -7.05
CA MET A 95 -20.78 9.08 -7.97
C MET A 95 -19.64 8.52 -7.11
N SER A 96 -19.77 7.25 -6.74
CA SER A 96 -18.67 6.44 -6.22
C SER A 96 -18.26 5.41 -7.27
N HIS A 97 -17.19 4.67 -7.03
CA HIS A 97 -16.75 3.55 -7.86
C HIS A 97 -16.41 2.35 -7.00
N THR A 98 -16.31 1.21 -7.68
CA THR A 98 -15.80 -0.04 -7.10
C THR A 98 -14.38 -0.27 -7.59
N ALA A 99 -13.44 -0.43 -6.67
CA ALA A 99 -12.06 -0.79 -7.00
C ALA A 99 -11.88 -2.31 -6.98
N ILE A 100 -10.98 -2.84 -7.82
CA ILE A 100 -10.70 -4.27 -7.91
C ILE A 100 -9.28 -4.56 -7.44
N SER A 101 -9.15 -5.28 -6.33
CA SER A 101 -7.89 -5.81 -5.82
C SER A 101 -7.71 -7.27 -6.28
N TYR A 102 -6.58 -7.59 -6.90
CA TYR A 102 -6.35 -8.92 -7.44
C TYR A 102 -4.86 -9.21 -7.68
N VAL A 103 -4.54 -10.49 -7.94
CA VAL A 103 -3.19 -10.92 -8.30
C VAL A 103 -2.96 -10.82 -9.82
N TRP A 104 -1.92 -10.08 -10.23
CA TRP A 104 -1.64 -9.81 -11.66
C TRP A 104 -1.38 -11.07 -12.48
N TYR A 105 -0.64 -12.02 -11.88
CA TYR A 105 -0.52 -13.41 -12.32
C TYR A 105 -1.16 -14.32 -11.29
N GLY A 106 -2.49 -14.32 -11.27
CA GLY A 106 -3.27 -15.18 -10.40
C GLY A 106 -3.31 -16.63 -10.87
N LEU A 107 -4.32 -17.35 -10.41
CA LEU A 107 -4.58 -18.72 -10.80
C LEU A 107 -4.89 -18.80 -12.29
N VAL A 108 -4.27 -19.78 -12.95
CA VAL A 108 -4.48 -20.05 -14.37
C VAL A 108 -5.76 -20.86 -14.54
N GLU A 109 -6.54 -20.51 -15.55
CA GLU A 109 -7.73 -21.27 -15.96
C GLU A 109 -7.39 -22.19 -17.14
N GLU A 110 -8.11 -23.30 -17.24
CA GLU A 110 -7.99 -24.23 -18.35
C GLU A 110 -8.27 -23.52 -19.69
N PRO A 111 -7.42 -23.66 -20.72
CA PRO A 111 -7.61 -22.97 -22.00
C PRO A 111 -8.99 -23.19 -22.62
N SER A 112 -9.50 -24.42 -22.58
CA SER A 112 -10.84 -24.76 -23.09
C SER A 112 -11.97 -24.04 -22.35
N LYS A 113 -11.78 -23.72 -21.06
CA LYS A 113 -12.73 -22.99 -20.25
C LYS A 113 -12.69 -21.49 -20.54
N LEU A 114 -11.49 -20.92 -20.71
CA LEU A 114 -11.30 -19.55 -21.18
C LEU A 114 -11.86 -19.32 -22.59
N GLU A 115 -11.65 -20.27 -23.51
CA GLU A 115 -12.22 -20.21 -24.86
C GLU A 115 -13.75 -20.19 -24.81
N LYS A 116 -14.35 -21.05 -23.97
CA LYS A 116 -15.81 -21.13 -23.79
C LYS A 116 -16.38 -19.83 -23.21
N ASP A 117 -15.80 -19.37 -22.12
CA ASP A 117 -16.30 -18.20 -21.37
C ASP A 117 -15.92 -16.87 -22.06
N GLY A 118 -14.92 -16.91 -22.94
CA GLY A 118 -14.36 -15.76 -23.63
C GLY A 118 -13.37 -15.01 -22.77
N SER A 119 -12.27 -14.57 -23.39
CA SER A 119 -11.25 -13.77 -22.72
C SER A 119 -10.63 -12.75 -23.68
N PHE A 120 -9.89 -11.79 -23.16
CA PHE A 120 -9.11 -10.86 -23.97
C PHE A 120 -7.85 -10.43 -23.21
N ARG A 121 -6.92 -9.79 -23.91
CA ARG A 121 -5.67 -9.26 -23.32
C ARG A 121 -5.59 -7.76 -23.57
N VAL A 122 -4.85 -7.06 -22.71
CA VAL A 122 -4.53 -5.64 -22.89
C VAL A 122 -3.05 -5.51 -23.26
N SER A 123 -2.76 -4.75 -24.31
CA SER A 123 -1.39 -4.46 -24.73
C SER A 123 -0.63 -3.74 -23.63
N CYS A 124 0.55 -4.24 -23.28
CA CYS A 124 1.46 -3.62 -22.31
C CYS A 124 2.70 -3.00 -22.97
N GLY A 125 2.66 -2.85 -24.30
CA GLY A 125 3.75 -2.32 -25.11
C GLY A 125 4.74 -3.40 -25.52
N SER A 126 5.97 -2.99 -25.83
CA SER A 126 7.04 -3.90 -26.26
C SER A 126 8.27 -3.77 -25.36
N ASN A 127 9.02 -4.86 -25.23
CA ASN A 127 10.35 -4.90 -24.66
C ASN A 127 11.35 -4.13 -25.54
N THR A 128 12.56 -3.90 -25.02
CA THR A 128 13.64 -3.22 -25.75
C THR A 128 14.07 -3.95 -27.02
N ASP A 129 13.83 -5.26 -27.10
CA ASP A 129 14.09 -6.11 -28.27
C ASP A 129 12.92 -6.13 -29.28
N GLY A 130 11.84 -5.37 -29.03
CA GLY A 130 10.66 -5.29 -29.87
C GLY A 130 9.61 -6.38 -29.62
N THR A 131 9.88 -7.37 -28.76
CA THR A 131 8.89 -8.39 -28.40
C THR A 131 7.76 -7.79 -27.58
N PRO A 132 6.49 -8.22 -27.76
CA PRO A 132 5.39 -7.73 -26.93
C PRO A 132 5.62 -8.02 -25.45
N ARG A 133 5.31 -7.06 -24.60
CA ARG A 133 5.26 -7.28 -23.15
C ARG A 133 4.01 -8.08 -22.83
N GLU A 134 4.21 -9.30 -22.34
CA GLU A 134 3.14 -10.14 -21.81
C GLU A 134 2.93 -9.91 -20.32
N ASP A 135 2.96 -8.63 -19.92
CA ASP A 135 2.64 -8.26 -18.55
C ASP A 135 1.16 -8.60 -18.31
N GLY A 136 0.86 -9.47 -17.34
CA GLY A 136 -0.48 -9.91 -16.98
C GLY A 136 -1.14 -10.91 -17.97
N GLY A 137 -1.86 -11.88 -17.42
CA GLY A 137 -2.60 -12.90 -18.18
C GLY A 137 -3.84 -12.36 -18.91
N PRO A 138 -4.61 -13.24 -19.59
CA PRO A 138 -5.91 -12.88 -20.14
C PRO A 138 -6.90 -12.49 -19.04
N ILE A 139 -7.81 -11.58 -19.38
CA ILE A 139 -8.94 -11.16 -18.57
C ILE A 139 -10.15 -11.96 -19.03
N SER A 140 -10.73 -12.76 -18.14
CA SER A 140 -11.95 -13.50 -18.42
C SER A 140 -13.14 -12.56 -18.49
N LEU A 141 -13.91 -12.62 -19.59
CA LEU A 141 -15.14 -11.85 -19.75
C LEU A 141 -16.16 -12.21 -18.67
N LYS A 142 -16.17 -13.48 -18.25
CA LYS A 142 -17.07 -13.99 -17.20
C LYS A 142 -16.71 -13.43 -15.82
N ILE A 143 -15.42 -13.27 -15.52
CA ILE A 143 -14.98 -12.65 -14.26
C ILE A 143 -15.33 -11.16 -14.24
N LEU A 144 -15.12 -10.47 -15.36
CA LEU A 144 -15.50 -9.06 -15.49
C LEU A 144 -17.03 -8.87 -15.43
N GLU A 145 -17.80 -9.84 -15.96
CA GLU A 145 -19.26 -9.89 -15.79
C GLU A 145 -19.65 -9.98 -14.31
N TYR A 146 -19.03 -10.86 -13.51
CA TYR A 146 -19.31 -10.96 -12.08
C TYR A 146 -19.01 -9.67 -11.34
N ILE A 147 -17.87 -9.03 -11.63
CA ILE A 147 -17.49 -7.74 -11.07
C ILE A 147 -18.57 -6.69 -11.39
N CYS A 148 -18.97 -6.58 -12.66
CA CYS A 148 -19.94 -5.58 -13.10
C CYS A 148 -21.33 -5.83 -12.51
N GLN A 149 -21.80 -7.08 -12.49
CA GLN A 149 -23.07 -7.44 -11.87
C GLN A 149 -23.09 -7.12 -10.37
N TYR A 150 -21.99 -7.39 -9.67
CA TYR A 150 -21.88 -7.06 -8.26
C TYR A 150 -21.94 -5.56 -8.02
N THR A 151 -21.08 -4.82 -8.73
CA THR A 151 -20.97 -3.35 -8.66
C THR A 151 -22.32 -2.67 -8.81
N ILE A 152 -23.09 -3.09 -9.83
CA ILE A 152 -24.44 -2.57 -10.11
C ILE A 152 -25.43 -2.87 -8.99
N LYS A 153 -25.34 -4.04 -8.36
CA LYS A 153 -26.27 -4.47 -7.31
C LYS A 153 -26.00 -3.78 -5.97
N THR A 154 -24.75 -3.40 -5.69
CA THR A 154 -24.36 -2.91 -4.37
C THR A 154 -24.37 -1.40 -4.29
N SER A 155 -23.71 -0.69 -5.22
CA SER A 155 -23.45 0.73 -4.96
C SER A 155 -23.02 1.62 -6.14
N SER A 156 -22.60 1.07 -7.29
CA SER A 156 -22.05 1.90 -8.36
C SER A 156 -22.25 1.31 -9.77
N VAL A 157 -21.89 2.07 -10.80
CA VAL A 157 -21.77 1.60 -12.18
C VAL A 157 -20.35 1.77 -12.73
N LEU A 158 -19.43 2.29 -11.92
CA LEU A 158 -18.05 2.57 -12.31
C LEU A 158 -17.13 1.57 -11.64
N VAL A 159 -16.31 0.90 -12.44
CA VAL A 159 -15.33 -0.06 -11.97
C VAL A 159 -13.93 0.44 -12.29
N TRP A 160 -13.07 0.52 -11.28
CA TRP A 160 -11.64 0.75 -11.46
C TRP A 160 -10.89 -0.59 -11.42
N LEU A 161 -10.27 -0.93 -12.54
CA LEU A 161 -9.41 -2.10 -12.70
C LEU A 161 -8.13 -1.65 -13.41
N ASP A 162 -6.99 -1.75 -12.73
CA ASP A 162 -5.69 -1.26 -13.21
C ASP A 162 -5.36 -1.65 -14.67
N ARG A 163 -5.64 -2.88 -15.13
CA ARG A 163 -5.41 -3.37 -16.51
C ARG A 163 -6.12 -2.54 -17.55
N LEU A 164 -7.30 -2.05 -17.23
CA LEU A 164 -8.18 -1.31 -18.13
C LEU A 164 -8.13 0.19 -17.87
N CYS A 165 -7.77 0.59 -16.67
CA CYS A 165 -7.87 1.99 -16.23
C CYS A 165 -6.51 2.72 -16.23
N ILE A 166 -5.40 1.98 -16.20
CA ILE A 166 -4.04 2.51 -16.36
C ILE A 166 -3.58 2.28 -17.80
N LEU A 167 -2.99 3.30 -18.42
CA LEU A 167 -2.39 3.19 -19.73
C LEU A 167 -1.09 2.38 -19.65
N GLN A 168 -1.19 1.07 -19.86
CA GLN A 168 -0.12 0.09 -19.64
C GLN A 168 1.14 0.33 -20.49
N THR A 169 1.03 1.09 -21.57
CA THR A 169 2.12 1.43 -22.49
C THR A 169 2.85 2.73 -22.12
N SER A 170 2.33 3.52 -21.18
CA SER A 170 2.86 4.84 -20.83
C SER A 170 3.54 4.84 -19.45
N LYS A 171 4.86 5.10 -19.42
CA LYS A 171 5.60 5.29 -18.16
C LYS A 171 5.09 6.50 -17.38
N GLN A 172 4.75 7.58 -18.09
CA GLN A 172 4.19 8.80 -17.49
C GLN A 172 2.86 8.51 -16.80
N ASP A 173 1.93 7.84 -17.48
CA ASP A 173 0.64 7.48 -16.90
C ASP A 173 0.83 6.56 -15.69
N LYS A 174 1.68 5.53 -15.79
CA LYS A 174 1.97 4.64 -14.65
C LYS A 174 2.51 5.38 -13.44
N SER A 175 3.47 6.28 -13.63
CA SER A 175 4.02 7.09 -12.53
C SER A 175 2.97 7.99 -11.89
N TRP A 176 2.08 8.59 -12.69
CA TRP A 176 0.96 9.35 -12.17
C TRP A 176 -0.05 8.46 -11.45
N GLN A 177 -0.44 7.33 -12.03
CA GLN A 177 -1.41 6.41 -11.41
C GLN A 177 -0.90 5.88 -10.06
N ILE A 178 0.40 5.57 -9.95
CA ILE A 178 1.03 5.19 -8.68
C ILE A 178 0.80 6.24 -7.59
N SER A 179 0.91 7.54 -7.91
CA SER A 179 0.66 8.60 -6.92
C SER A 179 -0.82 8.78 -6.59
N GLN A 180 -1.73 8.31 -7.45
CA GLN A 180 -3.17 8.38 -7.23
C GLN A 180 -3.78 7.06 -6.72
N MET A 181 -2.99 5.98 -6.61
CA MET A 181 -3.50 4.65 -6.28
C MET A 181 -4.19 4.64 -4.92
N TYR A 182 -3.57 5.23 -3.90
CA TYR A 182 -4.17 5.28 -2.56
C TYR A 182 -5.54 5.97 -2.59
N ASP A 183 -5.59 7.20 -3.11
CA ASP A 183 -6.81 7.99 -3.22
C ASP A 183 -7.89 7.26 -4.02
N THR A 184 -7.50 6.51 -5.07
CA THR A 184 -8.43 5.69 -5.86
C THR A 184 -9.07 4.58 -5.05
N TYR A 185 -8.32 3.92 -4.15
CA TYR A 185 -8.89 2.89 -3.28
C TYR A 185 -9.64 3.50 -2.09
N GLU A 186 -9.11 4.55 -1.46
CA GLU A 186 -9.73 5.24 -0.33
C GLU A 186 -11.08 5.86 -0.71
N SER A 187 -11.19 6.45 -1.89
CA SER A 187 -12.45 7.02 -2.38
C SER A 187 -13.41 5.99 -2.99
N SER A 188 -13.03 4.71 -3.07
CA SER A 188 -13.94 3.66 -3.53
C SER A 188 -14.97 3.35 -2.47
N GLU A 189 -16.23 3.16 -2.88
CA GLU A 189 -17.29 2.72 -1.97
C GLU A 189 -16.99 1.31 -1.45
N GLN A 190 -16.37 0.50 -2.32
CA GLN A 190 -16.14 -0.90 -2.08
C GLN A 190 -14.93 -1.37 -2.88
N CYS A 191 -14.17 -2.28 -2.28
CA CYS A 191 -13.13 -3.03 -2.97
C CYS A 191 -13.57 -4.48 -3.14
N ILE A 192 -13.62 -4.95 -4.39
CA ILE A 192 -13.78 -6.38 -4.68
C ILE A 192 -12.40 -7.00 -4.71
N VAL A 193 -12.21 -8.01 -3.87
CA VAL A 193 -10.97 -8.80 -3.84
C VAL A 193 -11.18 -10.08 -4.64
N LEU A 194 -10.31 -10.30 -5.62
CA LEU A 194 -10.23 -11.51 -6.45
C LEU A 194 -8.89 -12.21 -6.21
N PRO A 195 -8.75 -13.07 -5.19
CA PRO A 195 -7.47 -13.69 -4.85
C PRO A 195 -6.92 -14.57 -5.99
N GLY A 196 -7.83 -15.19 -6.75
CA GLY A 196 -7.50 -15.99 -7.93
C GLY A 196 -7.06 -15.17 -9.15
N GLY A 197 -7.15 -13.84 -9.13
CA GLY A 197 -6.87 -12.98 -10.27
C GLY A 197 -8.03 -12.87 -11.27
N LEU A 198 -7.71 -12.53 -12.52
CA LEU A 198 -8.71 -12.18 -13.54
C LEU A 198 -9.07 -13.32 -14.52
N GLN A 199 -8.41 -14.48 -14.42
CA GLN A 199 -8.72 -15.63 -15.29
C GLN A 199 -9.87 -16.46 -14.74
N ARG A 200 -9.86 -16.72 -13.42
CA ARG A 200 -10.91 -17.44 -12.71
C ARG A 200 -10.96 -17.03 -11.24
N LEU A 201 -12.10 -17.31 -10.62
CA LEU A 201 -12.23 -17.22 -9.17
C LEU A 201 -11.43 -18.35 -8.50
N ALA A 202 -10.96 -18.09 -7.28
CA ALA A 202 -10.33 -19.10 -6.44
C ALA A 202 -11.37 -19.78 -5.54
N SER A 203 -11.13 -21.05 -5.24
CA SER A 203 -11.74 -21.74 -4.11
C SER A 203 -11.14 -21.25 -2.79
N VAL A 204 -11.91 -21.32 -1.71
CA VAL A 204 -11.41 -21.04 -0.34
C VAL A 204 -10.26 -21.97 0.08
N SER A 205 -10.16 -23.15 -0.54
CA SER A 205 -9.12 -24.15 -0.29
C SER A 205 -7.88 -24.01 -1.17
N GLU A 206 -7.96 -23.20 -2.23
CA GLU A 206 -6.81 -22.93 -3.09
C GLU A 206 -5.90 -21.90 -2.44
N GLU A 207 -4.60 -22.03 -2.63
CA GLU A 207 -3.63 -21.04 -2.16
C GLU A 207 -3.45 -19.95 -3.21
N THR A 208 -3.40 -18.70 -2.76
CA THR A 208 -3.09 -17.56 -3.63
C THR A 208 -2.01 -16.70 -3.01
N SER A 209 -1.34 -15.90 -3.84
CA SER A 209 -0.33 -14.93 -3.40
C SER A 209 -0.91 -13.55 -3.11
N TRP A 210 -2.24 -13.44 -2.91
CA TRP A 210 -2.89 -12.14 -2.73
C TRP A 210 -2.33 -11.41 -1.51
N ILE A 211 -2.26 -12.02 -0.32
CA ILE A 211 -1.72 -11.33 0.86
C ILE A 211 -0.23 -11.05 0.77
N ASP A 212 0.50 -11.85 -0.01
CA ASP A 212 1.95 -11.78 -0.10
C ASP A 212 2.42 -10.57 -0.92
N ARG A 213 1.53 -9.88 -1.64
CA ARG A 213 1.91 -8.74 -2.48
C ARG A 213 1.91 -7.44 -1.69
N ALA A 214 2.87 -6.57 -1.99
CA ALA A 214 2.96 -5.25 -1.38
C ALA A 214 1.78 -4.36 -1.77
N TRP A 215 1.38 -4.34 -3.04
CA TRP A 215 0.26 -3.50 -3.49
C TRP A 215 -1.07 -3.88 -2.85
N THR A 216 -1.39 -5.18 -2.77
CA THR A 216 -2.64 -5.66 -2.16
C THR A 216 -2.76 -5.28 -0.68
N TYR A 217 -1.64 -5.04 -0.01
CA TYR A 217 -1.62 -4.48 1.34
C TYR A 217 -2.24 -3.09 1.43
N GLN A 218 -1.86 -2.19 0.51
CA GLN A 218 -2.49 -0.88 0.40
C GLN A 218 -3.97 -1.02 0.12
N GLU A 219 -4.31 -1.87 -0.84
CA GLU A 219 -5.67 -2.10 -1.30
C GLU A 219 -6.56 -2.60 -0.16
N ALA A 220 -6.01 -3.47 0.71
CA ALA A 220 -6.66 -4.04 1.89
C ALA A 220 -6.75 -3.10 3.10
N LEU A 221 -6.04 -1.96 3.08
CA LEU A 221 -6.05 -0.99 4.18
C LEU A 221 -6.66 0.37 3.81
N ALA A 222 -6.78 0.70 2.53
CA ALA A 222 -7.24 2.00 2.06
C ALA A 222 -8.77 2.15 2.09
N THR A 223 -9.55 1.10 1.84
CA THR A 223 -11.02 1.13 1.95
C THR A 223 -11.49 0.40 3.21
N TRP A 224 -12.81 0.42 3.44
CA TRP A 224 -13.46 -0.12 4.62
C TRP A 224 -14.47 -1.23 4.30
N ASP A 225 -15.07 -1.23 3.09
CA ASP A 225 -15.95 -2.31 2.64
C ASP A 225 -15.27 -3.21 1.60
N TYR A 226 -14.98 -4.43 2.04
CA TYR A 226 -14.34 -5.47 1.23
C TYR A 226 -15.32 -6.59 0.92
N ALA A 227 -15.44 -6.91 -0.36
CA ALA A 227 -16.13 -8.09 -0.84
C ALA A 227 -15.12 -9.05 -1.47
N ILE A 228 -14.83 -10.16 -0.80
CA ILE A 228 -13.93 -11.17 -1.35
C ILE A 228 -14.76 -12.23 -2.04
N VAL A 229 -14.48 -12.45 -3.32
CA VAL A 229 -15.32 -13.28 -4.18
C VAL A 229 -14.62 -14.60 -4.51
N PHE A 230 -15.34 -15.70 -4.29
CA PHE A 230 -14.83 -17.06 -4.46
C PHE A 230 -15.76 -17.90 -5.32
N THR A 231 -15.23 -19.02 -5.81
CA THR A 231 -16.03 -20.05 -6.47
C THR A 231 -17.02 -20.68 -5.50
N LYS A 232 -18.15 -21.17 -6.02
CA LYS A 232 -19.28 -21.74 -5.27
C LYS A 232 -19.00 -23.00 -4.43
N ASP A 233 -17.81 -23.58 -4.51
CA ASP A 233 -17.49 -24.82 -3.83
C ASP A 233 -17.48 -24.63 -2.31
N LYS A 234 -18.62 -25.04 -1.74
CA LYS A 234 -18.86 -25.56 -0.40
C LYS A 234 -18.11 -24.86 0.74
N TYR A 235 -18.45 -23.60 0.98
CA TYR A 235 -18.30 -23.03 2.31
C TYR A 235 -19.53 -22.26 2.76
N SER A 236 -20.19 -22.81 3.79
CA SER A 236 -21.16 -22.14 4.67
C SER A 236 -20.74 -22.60 6.07
N PRO A 237 -19.89 -21.82 6.78
CA PRO A 237 -19.24 -22.21 8.03
C PRO A 237 -20.20 -22.74 9.10
N ASP A 238 -21.43 -22.25 9.07
CA ASP A 238 -22.42 -22.30 10.13
C ASP A 238 -23.85 -22.62 9.62
N GLY A 239 -24.01 -22.89 8.32
CA GLY A 239 -25.33 -23.02 7.69
C GLY A 239 -26.03 -21.67 7.45
N SER A 240 -25.35 -20.55 7.65
CA SER A 240 -25.87 -19.23 7.27
C SER A 240 -26.09 -19.16 5.75
N PRO A 241 -27.09 -18.38 5.31
CA PRO A 241 -27.37 -18.22 3.89
C PRO A 241 -26.15 -17.64 3.17
N ALA A 242 -25.67 -18.34 2.15
CA ALA A 242 -24.57 -17.90 1.32
C ALA A 242 -24.90 -16.51 0.72
N ARG A 243 -24.00 -15.54 0.91
CA ARG A 243 -24.11 -14.21 0.32
C ARG A 243 -23.67 -14.27 -1.14
N TRP A 244 -24.57 -14.68 -2.03
CA TRP A 244 -24.28 -14.81 -3.45
C TRP A 244 -24.00 -13.46 -4.11
N VAL A 245 -22.93 -13.40 -4.89
CA VAL A 245 -22.68 -12.31 -5.85
C VAL A 245 -23.49 -12.58 -7.12
N VAL A 246 -23.36 -13.80 -7.63
CA VAL A 246 -24.20 -14.38 -8.68
C VAL A 246 -24.73 -15.70 -8.16
N GLU A 247 -26.06 -15.81 -8.08
CA GLU A 247 -26.74 -16.97 -7.50
C GLU A 247 -26.31 -18.27 -8.19
N GLY A 248 -25.83 -19.23 -7.39
CA GLY A 248 -25.36 -20.53 -7.88
C GLY A 248 -23.99 -20.53 -8.57
N GLU A 249 -23.32 -19.38 -8.72
CA GLU A 249 -22.01 -19.26 -9.38
C GLU A 249 -20.89 -18.82 -8.42
N CYS A 250 -21.10 -17.77 -7.62
CA CYS A 250 -20.09 -17.23 -6.70
C CYS A 250 -20.68 -16.51 -5.48
N TYR A 251 -19.97 -16.55 -4.36
CA TYR A 251 -20.37 -15.91 -3.10
C TYR A 251 -19.32 -14.90 -2.61
N ARG A 252 -19.71 -14.04 -1.68
CA ARG A 252 -18.85 -13.06 -1.02
C ARG A 252 -18.68 -13.32 0.47
N TYR A 253 -17.51 -12.96 0.99
CA TYR A 253 -17.24 -12.78 2.42
C TYR A 253 -16.72 -11.36 2.67
N HIS A 254 -16.95 -10.81 3.87
CA HIS A 254 -16.18 -9.64 4.29
C HIS A 254 -14.76 -10.08 4.65
N LEU A 255 -13.78 -9.22 4.35
CA LEU A 255 -12.37 -9.50 4.65
C LEU A 255 -12.14 -9.74 6.15
N LEU A 256 -12.82 -8.97 7.00
CA LEU A 256 -12.72 -9.12 8.46
C LEU A 256 -13.22 -10.49 8.95
N ASP A 257 -14.34 -10.97 8.39
CA ASP A 257 -14.89 -12.29 8.73
C ASP A 257 -13.87 -13.40 8.43
N LEU A 258 -13.15 -13.29 7.30
CA LEU A 258 -12.10 -14.25 6.97
C LEU A 258 -10.91 -14.19 7.92
N PHE A 259 -10.55 -13.04 8.48
CA PHE A 259 -9.45 -12.97 9.46
C PHE A 259 -9.84 -13.60 10.80
N VAL A 260 -11.05 -13.31 11.28
CA VAL A 260 -11.59 -13.93 12.49
C VAL A 260 -11.63 -15.46 12.32
N GLU A 261 -12.15 -15.94 11.19
CA GLU A 261 -12.23 -17.37 10.91
C GLU A 261 -10.86 -18.02 10.65
N ALA A 262 -9.93 -17.35 9.95
CA ALA A 262 -8.60 -17.89 9.65
C ALA A 262 -7.80 -18.17 10.93
N SER A 263 -7.87 -17.29 11.94
CA SER A 263 -7.17 -17.49 13.22
C SER A 263 -7.63 -18.77 13.95
N GLY A 264 -8.93 -19.11 13.88
CA GLY A 264 -9.50 -20.34 14.45
C GLY A 264 -9.34 -21.59 13.57
N LEU A 265 -9.11 -21.42 12.26
CA LEU A 265 -9.06 -22.51 11.28
C LEU A 265 -7.63 -22.99 10.96
N LEU A 266 -6.60 -22.17 11.21
CA LEU A 266 -5.20 -22.62 11.17
C LEU A 266 -4.91 -23.73 12.20
N SER A 267 -5.71 -23.84 13.26
CA SER A 267 -5.68 -24.94 14.24
C SER A 267 -6.26 -26.27 13.76
N HIS A 268 -6.92 -26.32 12.58
CA HIS A 268 -7.57 -27.53 12.06
C HIS A 268 -7.06 -27.92 10.67
N PRO A 269 -6.17 -28.93 10.55
CA PRO A 269 -5.48 -29.26 9.30
C PRO A 269 -6.40 -29.72 8.15
N GLU A 270 -7.64 -30.12 8.41
CA GLU A 270 -8.59 -30.57 7.37
C GLU A 270 -9.51 -29.47 6.81
N ARG A 271 -9.44 -28.22 7.30
CA ARG A 271 -10.29 -27.10 6.84
C ARG A 271 -9.51 -25.79 6.71
N GLN A 272 -8.40 -25.81 5.98
CA GLN A 272 -7.55 -24.62 5.86
C GLN A 272 -8.08 -23.66 4.79
N PHE A 273 -8.44 -22.45 5.24
CA PHE A 273 -8.64 -21.28 4.39
C PHE A 273 -7.29 -20.84 3.85
N ARG A 274 -6.95 -21.34 2.67
CA ARG A 274 -5.64 -21.06 2.04
C ARG A 274 -5.71 -19.90 1.05
N VAL A 275 -6.92 -19.42 0.75
CA VAL A 275 -7.16 -18.48 -0.34
C VAL A 275 -6.55 -17.11 -0.13
N LEU A 276 -6.35 -16.69 1.12
CA LEU A 276 -5.61 -15.47 1.40
C LEU A 276 -4.09 -15.70 1.37
N GLY A 277 -3.60 -16.94 1.40
CA GLY A 277 -2.18 -17.31 1.43
C GLY A 277 -1.83 -18.12 2.69
N ARG A 278 -0.55 -18.45 2.86
CA ARG A 278 -0.02 -19.17 4.05
C ARG A 278 0.79 -18.30 4.99
N ASN A 279 0.95 -17.02 4.68
CA ASN A 279 1.75 -16.10 5.45
C ASN A 279 0.96 -15.61 6.68
N ALA A 280 0.91 -16.44 7.73
CA ALA A 280 0.16 -16.16 8.96
C ALA A 280 0.58 -14.82 9.58
N ALA A 281 1.88 -14.52 9.62
CA ALA A 281 2.39 -13.24 10.12
C ALA A 281 1.84 -12.04 9.33
N ALA A 282 1.76 -12.12 8.00
CA ALA A 282 1.19 -11.05 7.18
C ALA A 282 -0.32 -10.87 7.39
N LEU A 283 -1.04 -11.96 7.67
CA LEU A 283 -2.48 -11.96 7.98
C LEU A 283 -2.75 -11.38 9.37
N ASP A 284 -2.03 -11.84 10.39
CA ASP A 284 -2.19 -11.40 11.78
C ASP A 284 -1.90 -9.89 11.90
N LEU A 285 -0.84 -9.42 11.25
CA LEU A 285 -0.47 -8.01 11.25
C LEU A 285 -1.49 -7.15 10.48
N LEU A 286 -1.99 -7.63 9.34
CA LEU A 286 -3.06 -6.93 8.61
C LEU A 286 -4.34 -6.86 9.45
N GLY A 287 -4.74 -7.95 10.09
CA GLY A 287 -5.88 -7.99 11.01
C GLY A 287 -5.74 -7.00 12.16
N THR A 288 -4.57 -6.95 12.80
CA THR A 288 -4.26 -6.01 13.89
C THR A 288 -4.39 -4.55 13.44
N ILE A 289 -3.87 -4.20 12.26
CA ILE A 289 -3.94 -2.84 11.74
C ILE A 289 -5.38 -2.45 11.41
N ILE A 290 -6.14 -3.35 10.80
CA ILE A 290 -7.56 -3.08 10.52
C ILE A 290 -8.32 -2.87 11.83
N GLU A 291 -8.11 -3.73 12.84
CA GLU A 291 -8.70 -3.56 14.16
C GLU A 291 -8.38 -2.20 14.77
N TYR A 292 -7.12 -1.76 14.74
CA TYR A 292 -6.71 -0.46 15.28
C TYR A 292 -7.28 0.71 14.50
N LYS A 293 -7.33 0.63 13.17
CA LYS A 293 -7.98 1.66 12.34
C LYS A 293 -9.48 1.73 12.65
N THR A 294 -10.17 0.59 12.73
CA THR A 294 -11.59 0.53 13.08
C THR A 294 -11.84 1.09 14.48
N LEU A 295 -10.99 0.77 15.45
CA LEU A 295 -11.08 1.33 16.80
C LEU A 295 -10.95 2.86 16.76
N ASN A 296 -9.98 3.41 16.02
CA ASN A 296 -9.78 4.86 15.93
C ASN A 296 -10.97 5.62 15.32
N GLU A 297 -11.74 5.00 14.44
CA GLU A 297 -12.94 5.59 13.85
C GLU A 297 -14.08 5.72 14.87
N VAL A 298 -14.21 4.78 15.80
CA VAL A 298 -15.36 4.70 16.73
C VAL A 298 -15.04 5.16 18.14
N ALA A 299 -13.76 5.13 18.54
CA ALA A 299 -13.32 5.45 19.89
C ALA A 299 -13.19 6.96 20.14
N PRO A 300 -13.42 7.42 21.39
CA PRO A 300 -13.08 8.78 21.80
C PRO A 300 -11.57 9.02 21.70
N GLU A 301 -11.17 10.28 21.57
CA GLU A 301 -9.78 10.67 21.24
C GLU A 301 -8.74 10.08 22.20
N GLU A 302 -9.06 9.99 23.49
CA GLU A 302 -8.16 9.49 24.54
C GLU A 302 -7.92 7.97 24.47
N GLU A 303 -8.80 7.23 23.79
CA GLU A 303 -8.73 5.78 23.63
C GLU A 303 -8.18 5.38 22.25
N ARG A 304 -7.90 6.37 21.37
CA ARG A 304 -7.36 6.10 20.04
C ARG A 304 -5.93 5.57 20.14
N ILE A 305 -5.65 4.59 19.29
CA ILE A 305 -4.30 4.11 19.06
C ILE A 305 -3.49 5.23 18.40
N ASN A 306 -2.34 5.53 19.01
CA ASN A 306 -1.42 6.54 18.51
C ASN A 306 -1.04 6.26 17.05
N ARG A 307 -1.03 7.32 16.24
CA ARG A 307 -0.68 7.25 14.82
C ARG A 307 0.72 6.67 14.58
N ASP A 308 1.70 7.01 15.42
CA ASP A 308 3.06 6.48 15.31
C ASP A 308 3.08 4.95 15.44
N VAL A 309 2.23 4.38 16.30
CA VAL A 309 2.09 2.92 16.45
C VAL A 309 1.57 2.30 15.15
N ILE A 310 0.53 2.89 14.56
CA ILE A 310 -0.03 2.43 13.28
C ILE A 310 1.04 2.53 12.18
N ASP A 311 1.80 3.61 12.12
CA ASP A 311 2.86 3.80 11.13
C ASP A 311 3.97 2.73 11.27
N GLN A 312 4.39 2.38 12.51
CA GLN A 312 5.33 1.27 12.73
C GLN A 312 4.77 -0.06 12.18
N LEU A 313 3.49 -0.35 12.48
CA LEU A 313 2.84 -1.57 12.03
C LEU A 313 2.71 -1.60 10.50
N VAL A 314 2.44 -0.45 9.87
CA VAL A 314 2.43 -0.32 8.41
C VAL A 314 3.79 -0.71 7.81
N MET A 315 4.89 -0.19 8.37
CA MET A 315 6.25 -0.50 7.91
C MET A 315 6.61 -1.98 8.07
N GLN A 316 6.21 -2.60 9.18
CA GLN A 316 6.45 -4.02 9.43
C GLN A 316 5.59 -4.90 8.52
N GLY A 317 4.35 -4.48 8.25
CA GLY A 317 3.44 -5.19 7.38
C GLY A 317 4.05 -5.31 5.99
N VAL A 318 4.54 -4.21 5.43
CA VAL A 318 5.14 -4.30 4.11
C VAL A 318 6.43 -5.14 4.09
N ALA A 319 7.18 -5.24 5.19
CA ALA A 319 8.43 -6.00 5.25
C ALA A 319 8.28 -7.50 4.90
N VAL A 320 7.15 -8.12 5.25
CA VAL A 320 6.89 -9.55 5.01
C VAL A 320 6.27 -9.86 3.64
N ARG A 321 6.20 -8.85 2.77
CA ARG A 321 5.54 -8.92 1.47
C ARG A 321 6.55 -8.92 0.33
N THR A 322 6.02 -9.10 -0.87
CA THR A 322 6.75 -9.26 -2.11
C THR A 322 6.27 -8.25 -3.15
N ALA A 323 7.20 -7.81 -3.99
CA ALA A 323 6.90 -6.97 -5.14
C ALA A 323 7.82 -7.36 -6.30
N LEU A 324 7.30 -7.24 -7.52
CA LEU A 324 8.10 -7.49 -8.73
C LEU A 324 9.23 -6.47 -8.85
N ARG A 325 8.95 -5.21 -8.48
CA ARG A 325 9.92 -4.13 -8.42
C ARG A 325 10.20 -3.83 -6.96
N PRO A 326 11.46 -3.85 -6.50
CA PRO A 326 11.79 -3.53 -5.11
C PRO A 326 11.22 -2.19 -4.64
N VAL A 327 11.25 -1.15 -5.48
CA VAL A 327 10.75 0.19 -5.10
C VAL A 327 9.24 0.21 -4.78
N ASP A 328 8.46 -0.70 -5.37
CA ASP A 328 7.01 -0.77 -5.14
C ASP A 328 6.67 -1.15 -3.69
N MET A 329 7.58 -1.78 -2.95
CA MET A 329 7.43 -2.01 -1.51
C MET A 329 7.21 -0.67 -0.79
N VAL A 330 7.99 0.36 -1.13
CA VAL A 330 7.85 1.70 -0.54
C VAL A 330 6.60 2.39 -1.08
N PHE A 331 6.38 2.34 -2.40
CA PHE A 331 5.24 3.04 -3.01
C PHE A 331 3.88 2.55 -2.49
N SER A 332 3.77 1.25 -2.17
CA SER A 332 2.54 0.65 -1.64
C SER A 332 2.12 1.12 -0.25
N ILE A 333 2.97 1.85 0.47
CA ILE A 333 2.65 2.34 1.82
C ILE A 333 2.65 3.86 1.92
N LEU A 334 2.97 4.57 0.84
CA LEU A 334 3.03 6.03 0.82
C LEU A 334 1.72 6.69 1.22
N GLY A 335 0.62 6.26 0.59
CA GLY A 335 -0.69 6.79 0.93
C GLY A 335 -1.15 6.39 2.33
N LEU A 336 -0.84 5.17 2.75
CA LEU A 336 -1.15 4.70 4.11
C LEU A 336 -0.47 5.57 5.17
N LEU A 337 0.73 6.08 4.90
CA LEU A 337 1.48 6.98 5.78
C LEU A 337 1.20 8.47 5.53
N GLY A 338 0.32 8.81 4.58
CA GLY A 338 0.02 10.20 4.24
C GLY A 338 1.14 10.95 3.48
N ILE A 339 2.05 10.23 2.82
CA ILE A 339 3.28 10.78 2.22
C ILE A 339 3.31 10.53 0.72
N GLN A 340 2.75 11.44 -0.08
CA GLN A 340 2.79 11.34 -1.55
C GLN A 340 3.93 12.14 -2.20
N ARG A 341 4.46 13.15 -1.50
CA ARG A 341 5.39 14.15 -2.06
C ARG A 341 6.71 13.58 -2.60
N ILE A 342 7.15 12.43 -2.09
CA ILE A 342 8.44 11.84 -2.47
C ILE A 342 8.44 11.29 -3.91
N LEU A 343 7.28 10.99 -4.49
CA LEU A 343 7.18 10.43 -5.84
C LEU A 343 7.73 11.36 -6.92
N SER A 344 7.73 12.67 -6.66
CA SER A 344 8.34 13.68 -7.53
C SER A 344 9.86 13.53 -7.70
N ARG A 345 10.55 12.79 -6.81
CA ARG A 345 12.01 12.55 -6.87
C ARG A 345 12.43 11.59 -7.98
N GLY A 346 11.50 10.80 -8.55
CA GLY A 346 11.75 9.98 -9.74
C GLY A 346 12.70 8.79 -9.51
N PHE A 347 12.31 7.83 -8.66
CA PHE A 347 13.10 6.65 -8.35
C PHE A 347 13.10 5.59 -9.47
N GLY A 348 14.23 4.89 -9.62
CA GLY A 348 14.34 3.69 -10.44
C GLY A 348 13.72 2.45 -9.80
N GLU A 349 13.44 1.42 -10.60
CA GLU A 349 12.72 0.20 -10.16
C GLU A 349 13.43 -0.57 -9.04
N LYS A 350 14.77 -0.45 -8.95
CA LYS A 350 15.61 -1.12 -7.95
C LYS A 350 15.98 -0.23 -6.77
N GLU A 351 15.64 1.06 -6.79
CA GLU A 351 16.05 2.05 -5.78
C GLU A 351 15.16 2.03 -4.52
N ARG A 352 14.91 0.85 -3.96
CA ARG A 352 14.05 0.65 -2.79
C ARG A 352 14.59 1.34 -1.54
N PHE A 353 15.87 1.21 -1.23
CA PHE A 353 16.50 1.80 -0.07
C PHE A 353 16.57 3.33 -0.19
N ARG A 354 16.92 3.90 -1.35
CA ARG A 354 16.80 5.35 -1.56
C ARG A 354 15.37 5.86 -1.38
N ALA A 355 14.38 5.18 -1.95
CA ALA A 355 12.97 5.54 -1.72
C ALA A 355 12.59 5.44 -0.23
N THR A 356 13.14 4.46 0.48
CA THR A 356 12.97 4.27 1.92
C THR A 356 13.57 5.42 2.73
N LEU A 357 14.75 5.92 2.38
CA LEU A 357 15.35 7.10 3.02
C LEU A 357 14.50 8.35 2.81
N ALA A 358 14.03 8.56 1.58
CA ALA A 358 13.14 9.68 1.27
C ALA A 358 11.81 9.58 2.04
N LEU A 359 11.27 8.36 2.20
CA LEU A 359 10.09 8.11 3.03
C LEU A 359 10.37 8.44 4.50
N ALA A 360 11.43 7.90 5.10
CA ALA A 360 11.76 8.15 6.50
C ALA A 360 11.97 9.64 6.79
N GLU A 361 12.68 10.34 5.89
CA GLU A 361 12.82 11.80 5.96
C GLU A 361 11.43 12.46 5.89
N ALA A 362 10.59 12.11 4.92
CA ALA A 362 9.27 12.69 4.78
C ALA A 362 8.31 12.37 5.94
N VAL A 363 8.48 11.24 6.65
CA VAL A 363 7.75 10.98 7.89
C VAL A 363 8.13 12.04 8.92
N PHE A 364 9.40 12.32 9.15
CA PHE A 364 9.81 13.26 10.21
C PHE A 364 9.59 14.73 9.91
N LEU A 365 9.55 15.08 8.63
CA LEU A 365 9.39 16.46 8.20
C LEU A 365 7.91 16.86 8.16
N PRO A 366 7.54 17.98 8.79
CA PRO A 366 6.18 18.51 8.73
C PRO A 366 5.76 18.76 7.28
N ALA A 367 4.45 18.76 7.03
CA ALA A 367 3.94 19.31 5.77
C ALA A 367 4.27 20.81 5.68
N ASP A 368 4.29 21.37 4.46
CA ASP A 368 4.68 22.78 4.22
C ASP A 368 3.82 23.80 5.01
N ASP A 369 2.65 23.38 5.53
CA ASP A 369 1.69 24.20 6.26
C ASP A 369 1.60 23.88 7.78
N GLU A 370 2.42 22.96 8.30
CA GLU A 370 2.41 22.56 9.72
C GLU A 370 3.46 23.32 10.55
N ASP A 371 3.12 23.68 11.79
CA ASP A 371 4.05 24.32 12.72
C ASP A 371 5.15 23.32 13.15
N GLU A 372 6.38 23.57 12.70
CA GLU A 372 7.55 22.72 12.98
C GLU A 372 7.78 22.49 14.49
N SER A 373 7.34 23.43 15.34
CA SER A 373 7.52 23.39 16.79
C SER A 373 6.57 22.44 17.52
N LEU A 374 5.52 21.95 16.83
CA LEU A 374 4.51 21.06 17.41
C LEU A 374 4.81 19.57 17.20
N VAL A 375 5.79 19.22 16.36
CA VAL A 375 6.07 17.81 16.05
C VAL A 375 7.15 17.27 17.00
N PRO A 376 6.81 16.36 17.94
CA PRO A 376 7.74 15.91 18.97
C PRO A 376 8.87 15.04 18.41
N SER A 377 9.89 14.82 19.25
CA SER A 377 10.93 13.82 19.00
C SER A 377 10.29 12.43 18.86
N ARG A 378 10.69 11.67 17.85
CA ARG A 378 10.15 10.32 17.58
C ARG A 378 11.14 9.46 16.78
N TYR A 379 10.87 8.17 16.64
CA TYR A 379 11.65 7.26 15.81
C TYR A 379 10.77 6.45 14.86
N LEU A 380 11.37 5.94 13.79
CA LEU A 380 10.75 5.04 12.82
C LEU A 380 11.66 3.85 12.58
N ASP A 381 11.13 2.65 12.83
CA ASP A 381 11.81 1.41 12.48
C ASP A 381 11.43 1.02 11.06
N VAL A 382 12.46 0.83 10.26
CA VAL A 382 12.32 0.56 8.84
C VAL A 382 13.06 -0.73 8.53
N PRO A 383 12.41 -1.73 7.92
CA PRO A 383 13.08 -2.96 7.55
C PRO A 383 14.27 -2.66 6.64
N LEU A 384 15.41 -3.32 6.85
CA LEU A 384 16.54 -3.24 5.90
C LEU A 384 16.23 -3.95 4.57
N TRP A 385 15.12 -4.71 4.54
CA TRP A 385 14.64 -5.51 3.43
C TRP A 385 15.52 -6.71 3.05
N GLU A 386 16.74 -6.76 3.56
CA GLU A 386 17.70 -7.85 3.44
C GLU A 386 18.55 -7.95 4.71
N SER A 387 19.08 -9.14 4.99
CA SER A 387 20.06 -9.29 6.07
C SER A 387 21.44 -8.86 5.56
N ILE A 388 22.23 -8.24 6.42
CA ILE A 388 23.55 -7.73 6.08
C ILE A 388 24.58 -8.37 7.01
N GLN A 389 25.67 -8.86 6.44
CA GLN A 389 26.84 -9.30 7.19
C GLN A 389 28.02 -8.37 6.91
N ILE A 390 28.70 -7.92 7.97
CA ILE A 390 29.97 -7.21 7.87
C ILE A 390 31.08 -8.16 8.34
N THR A 391 32.05 -8.41 7.45
CA THR A 391 33.22 -9.25 7.73
C THR A 391 34.50 -8.47 7.50
N ASN A 392 35.54 -8.77 8.28
CA ASN A 392 36.90 -8.36 7.95
C ASN A 392 37.43 -9.19 6.76
N SER A 393 38.52 -8.75 6.14
CA SER A 393 39.20 -9.41 5.03
C SER A 393 39.79 -10.78 5.39
N ASP A 394 39.92 -11.09 6.67
CA ASP A 394 40.28 -12.41 7.21
C ASP A 394 39.06 -13.35 7.42
N GLY A 395 37.84 -12.88 7.10
CA GLY A 395 36.61 -13.67 7.19
C GLY A 395 35.96 -13.70 8.58
N ALA A 396 36.54 -13.04 9.59
CA ALA A 396 35.95 -12.98 10.91
C ALA A 396 34.70 -12.06 10.94
N GLY A 397 33.66 -12.49 11.65
CA GLY A 397 32.50 -11.65 11.97
C GLY A 397 32.89 -10.47 12.89
N VAL A 398 32.17 -9.36 12.77
CA VAL A 398 32.59 -8.10 13.37
C VAL A 398 31.47 -7.45 14.18
N ASN A 399 31.77 -7.04 15.40
CA ASN A 399 30.89 -6.14 16.17
C ASN A 399 30.90 -4.74 15.56
N LEU A 400 29.72 -4.14 15.40
CA LEU A 400 29.58 -2.75 14.94
C LEU A 400 30.33 -1.82 15.89
N SER A 401 31.36 -1.18 15.35
CA SER A 401 32.20 -0.18 16.02
C SER A 401 32.09 1.12 15.19
N PRO A 402 32.46 2.30 15.71
CA PRO A 402 32.24 3.55 15.00
C PRO A 402 33.02 3.60 13.68
N VAL A 403 34.17 2.92 13.64
CA VAL A 403 35.01 2.77 12.43
C VAL A 403 34.37 1.87 11.37
N LYS A 404 33.35 1.09 11.72
CA LYS A 404 32.73 0.05 10.88
C LYS A 404 31.24 0.23 10.66
N LEU A 405 30.64 1.30 11.17
CA LEU A 405 29.26 1.68 10.82
C LEU A 405 29.26 2.17 9.37
N PRO A 406 28.56 1.49 8.44
CA PRO A 406 28.48 1.91 7.05
C PRO A 406 27.84 3.29 6.94
N THR A 407 28.05 3.96 5.83
CA THR A 407 27.30 5.16 5.45
C THR A 407 25.98 4.76 4.79
N LEU A 408 24.99 5.64 4.79
CA LEU A 408 23.75 5.45 4.02
C LEU A 408 24.03 5.27 2.51
N GLN A 409 25.08 5.92 1.99
CA GLN A 409 25.49 5.75 0.59
C GLN A 409 26.03 4.35 0.31
N GLU A 410 26.79 3.76 1.23
CA GLU A 410 27.28 2.38 1.10
C GLU A 410 26.15 1.37 1.22
N LEU A 411 25.19 1.61 2.12
CA LEU A 411 23.97 0.79 2.23
C LEU A 411 23.15 0.86 0.93
N SER A 412 22.92 2.05 0.38
CA SER A 412 22.24 2.22 -0.91
C SER A 412 22.98 1.46 -2.02
N ARG A 413 24.31 1.57 -2.11
CA ARG A 413 25.11 0.81 -3.10
C ARG A 413 24.92 -0.70 -2.98
N LEU A 414 24.73 -1.23 -1.78
CA LEU A 414 24.50 -2.65 -1.56
C LEU A 414 23.05 -3.07 -1.83
N LEU A 415 22.08 -2.28 -1.35
CA LEU A 415 20.67 -2.65 -1.28
C LEU A 415 19.85 -2.25 -2.51
N ASP A 416 20.29 -1.23 -3.27
CA ASP A 416 19.60 -0.75 -4.48
C ASP A 416 20.18 -1.30 -5.79
N TYR A 417 21.38 -1.87 -5.73
CA TYR A 417 22.10 -2.33 -6.91
C TYR A 417 22.33 -3.85 -6.86
N GLU A 418 22.70 -4.44 -8.00
CA GLU A 418 23.04 -5.87 -8.07
C GLU A 418 24.37 -6.21 -7.36
N ALA A 419 24.99 -5.26 -6.67
CA ALA A 419 26.20 -5.49 -5.90
C ALA A 419 25.94 -6.56 -4.84
N THR A 420 26.71 -7.64 -4.85
CA THR A 420 26.63 -8.67 -3.80
C THR A 420 27.46 -8.28 -2.57
N GLU A 421 28.42 -7.38 -2.75
CA GLU A 421 29.29 -6.87 -1.71
C GLU A 421 29.73 -5.42 -1.95
N VAL A 422 30.00 -4.69 -0.87
CA VAL A 422 30.50 -3.31 -0.87
C VAL A 422 31.62 -3.18 0.17
N GLN A 423 32.74 -2.55 -0.21
CA GLN A 423 33.82 -2.21 0.72
C GLN A 423 33.47 -0.98 1.54
N LEU A 424 33.79 -1.00 2.85
CA LEU A 424 33.57 0.15 3.72
C LEU A 424 34.67 1.19 3.55
N SER A 425 34.29 2.43 3.25
CA SER A 425 35.19 3.57 3.09
C SER A 425 35.96 3.89 4.37
N SER A 426 35.33 3.73 5.53
CA SER A 426 35.95 3.93 6.84
C SER A 426 36.92 2.82 7.23
N HIS A 427 36.84 1.64 6.57
CA HIS A 427 37.73 0.52 6.83
C HIS A 427 37.90 -0.37 5.59
N PRO A 428 38.90 -0.11 4.72
CA PRO A 428 39.07 -0.84 3.46
C PRO A 428 39.28 -2.35 3.61
N GLY A 429 39.67 -2.81 4.81
CA GLY A 429 39.77 -4.23 5.17
C GLY A 429 38.44 -4.87 5.58
N SER A 430 37.32 -4.15 5.56
CA SER A 430 35.99 -4.69 5.86
C SER A 430 35.08 -4.66 4.64
N VAL A 431 34.32 -5.74 4.48
CA VAL A 431 33.37 -5.93 3.38
C VAL A 431 31.99 -6.20 3.95
N MET A 432 30.99 -5.53 3.38
CA MET A 432 29.58 -5.71 3.67
C MET A 432 28.95 -6.59 2.59
N ARG A 433 28.20 -7.62 2.98
CA ARG A 433 27.56 -8.59 2.07
C ARG A 433 26.11 -8.77 2.41
N ARG A 434 25.31 -9.04 1.37
CA ARG A 434 23.90 -9.42 1.51
C ARG A 434 23.77 -10.87 1.99
N LYS A 435 22.72 -11.13 2.75
CA LYS A 435 22.28 -12.45 3.17
C LYS A 435 20.76 -12.58 3.03
N PRO A 436 20.26 -13.81 2.87
CA PRO A 436 18.84 -14.08 3.00
C PRO A 436 18.31 -13.52 4.34
N LEU A 437 17.12 -12.93 4.32
CA LEU A 437 16.43 -12.54 5.54
C LEU A 437 16.18 -13.80 6.41
N PRO A 438 16.34 -13.70 7.73
CA PRO A 438 15.82 -14.73 8.63
C PRO A 438 14.29 -14.76 8.58
N ASP A 439 13.70 -15.86 9.06
CA ASP A 439 12.25 -15.99 9.18
C ASP A 439 11.69 -14.85 10.05
N TRP A 440 10.84 -14.02 9.45
CA TRP A 440 10.32 -12.81 10.08
C TRP A 440 9.30 -13.17 11.17
N THR A 441 9.56 -12.69 12.39
CA THR A 441 8.75 -12.90 13.60
C THR A 441 8.67 -11.62 14.41
N PHE A 442 8.87 -10.46 13.77
CA PHE A 442 8.84 -9.17 14.45
C PHE A 442 7.42 -8.90 14.94
N ALA A 443 7.20 -9.11 16.24
CA ALA A 443 6.02 -8.64 16.94
C ALA A 443 6.38 -7.29 17.55
N TYR A 444 5.96 -6.19 16.92
CA TYR A 444 5.89 -4.93 17.63
C TYR A 444 5.00 -5.15 18.85
N ASN A 445 5.54 -4.88 20.03
CA ASN A 445 4.75 -4.96 21.25
C ASN A 445 4.19 -3.56 21.53
N PRO A 446 2.93 -3.26 21.17
CA PRO A 446 2.32 -1.95 21.39
C PRO A 446 2.23 -1.57 22.87
N SER A 447 2.41 -2.52 23.78
CA SER A 447 2.32 -2.27 25.23
C SER A 447 3.59 -1.69 25.87
N VAL A 448 4.72 -1.58 25.16
CA VAL A 448 6.02 -1.34 25.82
C VAL A 448 6.63 0.03 25.60
N ASP A 449 6.43 0.73 24.48
CA ASP A 449 7.10 2.02 24.27
C ASP A 449 6.23 3.03 23.52
N ASN A 450 5.85 4.10 24.22
CA ASN A 450 5.53 5.35 23.54
C ASN A 450 6.77 5.81 22.77
N VAL A 451 6.68 5.83 21.44
CA VAL A 451 7.77 6.18 20.52
C VAL A 451 8.39 7.52 20.91
N VAL A 452 7.57 8.48 21.36
CA VAL A 452 8.02 9.80 21.79
C VAL A 452 8.85 9.71 23.07
N ASP A 453 8.33 9.08 24.12
CA ASP A 453 8.99 8.99 25.42
C ASP A 453 10.35 8.28 25.29
N ARG A 454 10.40 7.21 24.49
CA ARG A 454 11.64 6.49 24.21
C ARG A 454 12.65 7.33 23.43
N THR A 455 12.22 8.07 22.40
CA THR A 455 13.14 8.97 21.68
C THR A 455 13.64 10.08 22.59
N VAL A 456 12.80 10.63 23.47
CA VAL A 456 13.19 11.66 24.45
C VAL A 456 14.22 11.10 25.44
N ALA A 457 14.03 9.88 25.94
CA ALA A 457 15.01 9.21 26.80
C ALA A 457 16.36 9.02 26.10
N ILE A 458 16.36 8.53 24.85
CA ILE A 458 17.57 8.40 24.04
C ILE A 458 18.24 9.76 23.82
N ALA A 459 17.45 10.80 23.54
CA ALA A 459 17.97 12.15 23.33
C ALA A 459 18.66 12.71 24.57
N HIS A 460 18.14 12.42 25.77
CA HIS A 460 18.74 12.86 27.03
C HIS A 460 20.11 12.23 27.31
N ASP A 461 20.38 11.05 26.77
CA ASP A 461 21.65 10.36 26.92
C ASP A 461 22.71 10.81 25.91
N ILE A 462 22.32 11.63 24.91
CA ILE A 462 23.23 12.17 23.89
C ILE A 462 23.74 13.55 24.34
N PRO A 463 25.07 13.79 24.34
CA PRO A 463 25.61 15.10 24.72
C PRO A 463 25.15 16.24 23.80
N ASP A 464 24.74 17.36 24.39
CA ASP A 464 24.37 18.59 23.68
C ASP A 464 25.42 19.04 22.65
N SER A 465 26.71 18.85 22.96
CA SER A 465 27.80 19.19 22.05
C SER A 465 27.76 18.42 20.74
N ASP A 466 27.32 17.16 20.76
CA ASP A 466 27.21 16.34 19.55
C ASP A 466 26.00 16.74 18.71
N PHE A 467 24.88 17.12 19.35
CA PHE A 467 23.76 17.74 18.66
C PHE A 467 24.14 19.06 17.97
N ILE A 468 24.87 19.95 18.66
CA ILE A 468 25.38 21.20 18.07
C ILE A 468 26.25 20.91 16.85
N ARG A 469 27.18 19.95 16.99
CA ARG A 469 28.08 19.56 15.89
C ARG A 469 27.28 19.06 14.68
N ALA A 470 26.33 18.16 14.90
CA ALA A 470 25.49 17.59 13.85
C ALA A 470 24.62 18.68 13.17
N TYR A 471 24.15 19.66 13.93
CA TYR A 471 23.35 20.77 13.42
C TYR A 471 24.17 21.79 12.61
N SER A 472 25.41 22.06 13.00
CA SER A 472 26.14 23.29 12.62
C SER A 472 26.58 23.43 11.14
N GLU A 473 26.42 22.43 10.25
CA GLU A 473 26.87 22.40 8.82
C GLU A 473 28.37 22.71 8.55
N VAL A 474 29.08 23.39 9.45
CA VAL A 474 30.47 23.86 9.30
C VAL A 474 31.48 22.71 9.34
N GLN A 475 31.13 21.59 9.98
CA GLN A 475 31.90 20.35 9.93
C GLN A 475 31.14 19.30 9.12
N ARG A 476 31.69 18.91 7.96
CA ARG A 476 31.20 17.75 7.16
C ARG A 476 31.56 16.40 7.79
N ASP A 477 32.03 16.39 9.03
CA ASP A 477 32.44 15.16 9.71
C ASP A 477 31.20 14.43 10.24
N ARG A 478 31.14 13.11 10.00
CA ARG A 478 30.10 12.24 10.57
C ARG A 478 30.12 12.37 12.10
N VAL A 479 28.98 12.69 12.70
CA VAL A 479 28.84 12.72 14.16
C VAL A 479 28.32 11.37 14.61
N LEU A 480 29.20 10.55 15.20
CA LEU A 480 28.88 9.22 15.71
C LEU A 480 28.84 9.25 17.23
N VAL A 481 27.72 8.82 17.81
CA VAL A 481 27.51 8.72 19.25
C VAL A 481 27.20 7.27 19.61
N TYR A 482 27.73 6.80 20.74
CA TYR A 482 27.38 5.48 21.27
C TYR A 482 26.32 5.62 22.35
N HIS A 483 25.22 4.91 22.17
CA HIS A 483 24.15 4.75 23.14
C HIS A 483 24.12 3.31 23.63
N GLN A 484 23.86 3.08 24.93
CA GLN A 484 23.97 1.74 25.53
C GLN A 484 23.02 0.72 24.88
N GLU A 485 21.79 1.14 24.60
CA GLU A 485 20.76 0.27 24.03
C GLU A 485 20.74 0.31 22.50
N GLU A 486 21.02 1.48 21.92
CA GLU A 486 20.89 1.69 20.47
C GLU A 486 22.17 1.33 19.73
N GLY A 487 23.31 1.26 20.43
CA GLY A 487 24.62 1.08 19.81
C GLY A 487 25.09 2.38 19.19
N TRP A 488 25.69 2.31 18.00
CA TRP A 488 26.16 3.51 17.30
C TRP A 488 25.00 4.21 16.58
N ILE A 489 24.80 5.47 16.92
CA ILE A 489 23.89 6.40 16.27
C ILE A 489 24.71 7.40 15.46
N GLU A 490 24.44 7.51 14.17
CA GLU A 490 24.93 8.61 13.35
C GLU A 490 23.93 9.76 13.40
N LEU A 491 24.38 10.91 13.88
CA LEU A 491 23.62 12.15 13.88
C LEU A 491 23.93 12.93 12.62
N CYS A 492 22.89 13.41 11.96
CA CYS A 492 22.98 14.17 10.74
C CYS A 492 21.90 15.25 10.69
N ARG A 493 22.19 16.33 9.97
CA ARG A 493 21.17 17.33 9.68
C ARG A 493 20.13 16.82 8.67
N ARG A 494 20.51 15.86 7.82
CA ARG A 494 19.71 15.32 6.71
C ARG A 494 20.07 13.86 6.43
N LEU A 495 19.11 13.09 5.95
CA LEU A 495 19.32 11.69 5.55
C LEU A 495 19.75 11.56 4.08
N GLU A 496 19.27 12.45 3.20
CA GLU A 496 19.69 12.57 1.80
C GLU A 496 20.27 13.98 1.49
N ASP A 497 20.87 14.14 0.30
CA ASP A 497 21.38 15.43 -0.23
C ASP A 497 20.25 16.37 -0.69
N THR A 498 19.22 16.54 0.15
CA THR A 498 18.09 17.44 -0.11
C THR A 498 18.23 18.72 0.70
N ARG A 499 17.51 19.79 0.32
CA ARG A 499 17.67 21.14 0.88
C ARG A 499 16.69 21.42 2.03
N TYR A 500 16.54 20.51 2.99
CA TYR A 500 15.69 20.81 4.15
C TYR A 500 16.46 21.60 5.23
N VAL A 501 15.90 22.76 5.62
CA VAL A 501 16.46 23.65 6.63
C VAL A 501 15.37 23.91 7.68
N GLY A 502 14.95 22.85 8.37
CA GLY A 502 14.10 23.02 9.55
C GLY A 502 14.90 23.64 10.69
N ASN A 503 14.24 24.47 11.50
CA ASN A 503 14.85 25.02 12.70
C ASN A 503 14.84 23.95 13.81
N ASP A 504 15.94 23.83 14.54
CA ASP A 504 16.02 23.08 15.82
C ASP A 504 15.80 21.54 15.74
N ILE A 505 15.98 20.93 14.56
CA ILE A 505 15.89 19.47 14.39
C ILE A 505 17.27 18.87 14.04
N VAL A 506 17.59 17.74 14.68
CA VAL A 506 18.66 16.84 14.25
C VAL A 506 18.05 15.47 13.96
N LEU A 507 18.45 14.88 12.84
CA LEU A 507 18.09 13.51 12.51
C LEU A 507 19.17 12.58 13.03
N GLY A 508 18.77 11.37 13.38
CA GLY A 508 19.69 10.31 13.75
C GLY A 508 19.34 9.03 13.03
N TRP A 509 20.29 8.11 12.95
CA TRP A 509 19.96 6.74 12.58
C TRP A 509 20.91 5.73 13.22
N SER A 510 20.40 4.53 13.46
CA SER A 510 21.17 3.40 13.97
C SER A 510 20.82 2.12 13.21
N LEU A 511 21.76 1.17 13.22
CA LEU A 511 21.62 -0.09 12.48
C LEU A 511 21.48 -1.27 13.46
N LYS A 512 20.42 -2.05 13.28
CA LYS A 512 20.15 -3.26 14.06
C LYS A 512 20.19 -4.47 13.13
N LEU A 513 21.23 -5.29 13.27
CA LEU A 513 21.49 -6.42 12.38
C LEU A 513 21.11 -7.79 12.98
N ASP A 514 20.89 -7.84 14.29
CA ASP A 514 20.53 -9.07 15.00
C ASP A 514 19.01 -9.28 14.99
N GLY A 515 18.58 -10.54 14.87
CA GLY A 515 17.16 -10.89 14.80
C GLY A 515 16.54 -10.39 13.49
N HIS A 516 15.65 -9.40 13.58
CA HIS A 516 14.99 -8.79 12.43
C HIS A 516 15.77 -7.55 12.01
N PRO A 517 16.46 -7.57 10.85
CA PRO A 517 17.33 -6.48 10.46
C PRO A 517 16.53 -5.22 10.12
N TYR A 518 16.75 -4.13 10.85
CA TYR A 518 16.13 -2.83 10.62
C TYR A 518 17.13 -1.68 10.79
N ILE A 519 16.78 -0.56 10.16
CA ILE A 519 17.38 0.73 10.43
C ILE A 519 16.36 1.54 11.23
N ARG A 520 16.79 2.07 12.37
CA ARG A 520 15.99 2.98 13.18
C ARG A 520 16.40 4.38 12.83
N PHE A 521 15.47 5.17 12.33
CA PHE A 521 15.68 6.60 12.13
C PHE A 521 15.06 7.37 13.28
N PHE A 522 15.69 8.48 13.64
CA PHE A 522 15.30 9.35 14.74
C PHE A 522 15.08 10.77 14.23
N LYS A 523 14.07 11.42 14.80
CA LYS A 523 13.92 12.88 14.84
C LYS A 523 14.13 13.34 16.26
N PHE A 524 15.12 14.18 16.47
CA PHE A 524 15.37 14.85 17.73
C PHE A 524 15.04 16.34 17.60
N VAL A 525 14.11 16.81 18.42
CA VAL A 525 13.77 18.24 18.56
C VAL A 525 14.65 18.82 19.66
N ILE A 526 15.30 19.94 19.38
CA ILE A 526 16.38 20.47 20.22
C ILE A 526 16.12 21.93 20.62
N PRO A 527 15.03 22.21 21.35
CA PRO A 527 14.62 23.58 21.62
C PRO A 527 15.55 24.31 22.60
N HIS A 528 16.26 23.59 23.48
CA HIS A 528 17.06 24.21 24.54
C HIS A 528 18.49 24.60 24.13
N ILE A 529 19.03 23.98 23.07
CA ILE A 529 20.44 24.12 22.72
C ILE A 529 20.71 25.38 21.90
N LEU A 530 19.77 25.78 21.03
CA LEU A 530 19.96 26.91 20.11
C LEU A 530 19.61 28.28 20.74
N HIS A 531 18.91 28.30 21.87
CA HIS A 531 18.67 29.52 22.65
C HIS A 531 19.86 29.97 23.51
N VAL A 532 20.85 29.10 23.77
CA VAL A 532 22.04 29.44 24.56
C VAL A 532 23.11 30.17 23.72
N GLN A 533 22.95 30.22 22.39
CA GLN A 533 23.90 30.88 21.47
C GLN A 533 23.36 32.13 20.74
N LYS A 534 22.17 32.64 21.10
CA LYS A 534 21.69 33.94 20.61
C LYS A 534 22.05 35.10 21.53
#